data_AF-A0AAW2Y2W0-F1
#
_entry.id   AF-A0AAW2Y2W0-F1
#
_cell.length_a   1.000
_cell.length_b   1.000
_cell.length_c   1.000
_cell.angle_alpha   90.00
_cell.angle_beta   90.00
_cell.angle_gamma   90.00
#
_symmetry.space_group_name_H-M   'P 1'
#
loop_
_entity.id
_entity.type
_entity.pdbx_description
1 polymer ?
#
loop_
_entity_poly.entity_id
_entity_poly.type
_entity_poly.pdbx_seq_one_letter_code
_entity_poly.pdbx_strand_id
1 'polypeptide(L)'
;MPIHMGETLPGAKVSYVDINTEKAIVEQKLRELEALNASQKEITFCHEDLGFQRATLHGWPNTYVFTKAMGEMLLEETKENDYNVIVIRPTIITSTYREPFPDWIEGLRTLDALFAAYGKAKPTIFIGDPQSAIDIVPGDMVVNSMLAAVARHSNQPSHDLTIYHVGSSRRNPIYYKDVQSLMYKYLLEKPFLDDRGSLSSFDDANTEGLRVATRQQNSDVDDMFGFDPKCIHWEEYLMNTHFPGIVKYSLK
;
A
#
# COMPACT_ATOMS: atom_id res chain seq x y z
N MET A 1 14.83 2.16 -9.01
CA MET A 1 15.62 1.45 -10.04
C MET A 1 14.84 0.21 -10.46
N PRO A 2 15.13 -0.41 -11.63
CA PRO A 2 14.75 -1.80 -11.89
C PRO A 2 15.23 -2.74 -10.78
N ILE A 3 14.75 -3.99 -10.80
CA ILE A 3 15.23 -5.08 -9.96
C ILE A 3 15.60 -6.19 -10.93
N HIS A 4 16.89 -6.48 -11.05
CA HIS A 4 17.40 -7.39 -12.08
C HIS A 4 17.30 -8.85 -11.65
N MET A 5 17.38 -9.78 -12.61
CA MET A 5 17.23 -11.22 -12.35
C MET A 5 18.20 -11.70 -11.24
N GLY A 6 17.62 -12.26 -10.18
CA GLY A 6 18.34 -12.76 -9.02
C GLY A 6 18.82 -11.70 -8.02
N GLU A 7 18.53 -10.42 -8.21
CA GLU A 7 18.99 -9.34 -7.32
C GLU A 7 18.34 -9.41 -5.91
N THR A 8 19.14 -9.13 -4.88
CA THR A 8 18.73 -9.12 -3.46
C THR A 8 19.00 -7.77 -2.81
N LEU A 9 18.21 -7.38 -1.82
CA LEU A 9 18.43 -6.10 -1.13
C LEU A 9 19.73 -6.09 -0.30
N PRO A 10 20.38 -4.92 -0.14
CA PRO A 10 21.58 -4.79 0.70
C PRO A 10 21.35 -5.30 2.13
N GLY A 11 22.22 -6.19 2.60
CA GLY A 11 22.08 -6.84 3.91
C GLY A 11 21.32 -8.17 3.91
N ALA A 12 20.91 -8.67 2.73
CA ALA A 12 20.41 -10.04 2.57
C ALA A 12 21.43 -11.09 3.07
N LYS A 13 20.92 -12.23 3.56
CA LYS A 13 21.74 -13.36 4.05
C LYS A 13 22.27 -14.23 2.90
N VAL A 14 21.54 -14.25 1.79
CA VAL A 14 21.92 -14.85 0.51
C VAL A 14 21.88 -13.72 -0.51
N SER A 15 22.91 -13.60 -1.35
CA SER A 15 23.08 -12.49 -2.30
C SER A 15 22.55 -12.78 -3.71
N TYR A 16 21.69 -13.79 -3.86
CA TYR A 16 21.11 -14.22 -5.14
C TYR A 16 19.77 -14.97 -4.95
N VAL A 17 18.77 -14.63 -5.77
CA VAL A 17 17.47 -15.34 -5.84
C VAL A 17 17.43 -16.25 -7.07
N ASP A 18 17.35 -17.56 -6.88
CA ASP A 18 16.88 -18.47 -7.93
C ASP A 18 15.37 -18.71 -7.77
N ILE A 19 14.58 -18.09 -8.65
CA ILE A 19 13.12 -18.16 -8.64
C ILE A 19 12.62 -19.60 -8.84
N ASN A 20 13.35 -20.45 -9.57
CA ASN A 20 12.99 -21.86 -9.75
C ASN A 20 13.23 -22.66 -8.46
N THR A 21 14.32 -22.39 -7.75
CA THR A 21 14.57 -22.95 -6.42
C THR A 21 13.54 -22.47 -5.39
N GLU A 22 13.18 -21.18 -5.35
CA GLU A 22 12.12 -20.68 -4.46
C GLU A 22 10.77 -21.36 -4.73
N LYS A 23 10.40 -21.50 -6.01
CA LYS A 23 9.19 -22.22 -6.44
C LYS A 23 9.24 -23.69 -6.00
N ALA A 24 10.35 -24.38 -6.25
CA ALA A 24 10.51 -25.79 -5.88
C ALA A 24 10.41 -26.02 -4.36
N ILE A 25 10.91 -25.08 -3.54
CA ILE A 25 10.80 -25.11 -2.07
C ILE A 25 9.33 -24.97 -1.63
N VAL A 26 8.57 -24.04 -2.20
CA VAL A 26 7.14 -23.86 -1.87
C VAL A 26 6.32 -25.07 -2.30
N GLU A 27 6.54 -25.58 -3.53
CA GLU A 27 5.86 -26.80 -4.00
C GLU A 27 6.23 -28.04 -3.18
N GLN A 28 7.50 -28.19 -2.76
CA GLN A 28 7.88 -29.26 -1.86
C GLN A 28 7.14 -29.13 -0.53
N LYS A 29 7.05 -27.91 0.02
CA LYS A 29 6.40 -27.73 1.31
C LYS A 29 4.91 -28.05 1.27
N LEU A 30 4.22 -27.70 0.19
CA LEU A 30 2.85 -28.11 -0.04
C LEU A 30 2.72 -29.64 -0.07
N ARG A 31 3.54 -30.33 -0.87
CA ARG A 31 3.53 -31.81 -0.95
C ARG A 31 3.81 -32.50 0.39
N GLU A 32 4.69 -31.94 1.23
CA GLU A 32 4.93 -32.42 2.59
C GLU A 32 3.67 -32.31 3.48
N LEU A 33 2.97 -31.17 3.41
CA LEU A 33 1.78 -30.89 4.22
C LEU A 33 0.57 -31.72 3.75
N GLU A 34 0.41 -31.88 2.43
CA GLU A 34 -0.59 -32.77 1.83
C GLU A 34 -0.37 -34.24 2.25
N ALA A 35 0.87 -34.72 2.22
CA ALA A 35 1.22 -36.08 2.67
C ALA A 35 0.96 -36.32 4.17
N LEU A 36 1.01 -35.25 4.98
CA LEU A 36 0.64 -35.27 6.40
C LEU A 36 -0.88 -35.15 6.64
N ASN A 37 -1.69 -34.96 5.59
CA ASN A 37 -3.13 -34.64 5.66
C ASN A 37 -3.41 -33.37 6.50
N ALA A 38 -2.52 -32.38 6.43
CA ALA A 38 -2.67 -31.11 7.14
C ALA A 38 -3.95 -30.37 6.71
N SER A 39 -4.62 -29.71 7.65
CA SER A 39 -5.80 -28.91 7.32
C SER A 39 -5.43 -27.67 6.50
N GLN A 40 -6.39 -27.14 5.74
CA GLN A 40 -6.18 -25.91 4.96
C GLN A 40 -5.67 -24.73 5.80
N LYS A 41 -6.04 -24.67 7.09
CA LYS A 41 -5.57 -23.63 8.02
C LYS A 41 -4.09 -23.80 8.38
N GLU A 42 -3.65 -25.03 8.58
CA GLU A 42 -2.23 -25.35 8.85
C GLU A 42 -1.39 -25.12 7.59
N ILE A 43 -1.90 -25.48 6.41
CA ILE A 43 -1.25 -25.20 5.12
C ILE A 43 -1.04 -23.68 4.92
N THR A 44 -2.09 -22.88 5.13
CA THR A 44 -1.98 -21.41 5.04
C THR A 44 -0.95 -20.85 6.02
N PHE A 45 -1.02 -21.24 7.30
CA PHE A 45 -0.08 -20.78 8.32
C PHE A 45 1.38 -21.15 8.01
N CYS A 46 1.64 -22.39 7.59
CA CYS A 46 2.98 -22.82 7.21
C CYS A 46 3.51 -22.15 5.93
N HIS A 47 2.63 -21.77 4.99
CA HIS A 47 3.03 -21.00 3.80
C HIS A 47 3.27 -19.51 4.11
N GLU A 48 2.53 -18.91 5.04
CA GLU A 48 2.76 -17.55 5.53
C GLU A 48 4.13 -17.43 6.23
N ASP A 49 4.41 -18.34 7.16
CA ASP A 49 5.71 -18.43 7.87
C ASP A 49 6.87 -18.71 6.90
N LEU A 50 6.76 -19.73 6.04
CA LEU A 50 7.78 -20.03 5.03
C LEU A 50 8.04 -18.82 4.13
N GLY A 51 6.99 -18.17 3.61
CA GLY A 51 7.10 -17.02 2.73
C GLY A 51 7.81 -15.83 3.41
N PHE A 52 7.51 -15.58 4.68
CA PHE A 52 8.20 -14.55 5.48
C PHE A 52 9.68 -14.89 5.69
N GLN A 53 10.00 -16.15 5.98
CA GLN A 53 11.39 -16.63 6.09
C GLN A 53 12.16 -16.49 4.77
N ARG A 54 11.55 -16.85 3.61
CA ARG A 54 12.19 -16.69 2.29
C ARG A 54 12.42 -15.21 1.93
N ALA A 55 11.44 -14.34 2.18
CA ALA A 55 11.61 -12.90 1.98
C ALA A 55 12.78 -12.35 2.82
N THR A 56 12.80 -12.68 4.12
CA THR A 56 13.83 -12.23 5.07
C THR A 56 15.22 -12.77 4.72
N LEU A 57 15.33 -13.98 4.16
CA LEU A 57 16.59 -14.56 3.68
C LEU A 57 17.25 -13.69 2.61
N HIS A 58 16.44 -13.17 1.69
CA HIS A 58 16.83 -12.35 0.54
C HIS A 58 16.75 -10.83 0.80
N GLY A 59 16.61 -10.44 2.07
CA GLY A 59 16.62 -9.03 2.52
C GLY A 59 15.30 -8.27 2.35
N TRP A 60 14.25 -8.92 1.84
CA TRP A 60 12.94 -8.28 1.61
C TRP A 60 12.10 -8.24 2.89
N PRO A 61 11.35 -7.14 3.13
CA PRO A 61 10.66 -6.93 4.42
C PRO A 61 9.43 -7.82 4.64
N ASN A 62 8.88 -8.42 3.58
CA ASN A 62 7.76 -9.36 3.64
C ASN A 62 7.59 -10.11 2.30
N THR A 63 6.77 -11.17 2.34
CA THR A 63 6.45 -12.05 1.20
C THR A 63 5.81 -11.31 0.01
N TYR A 64 5.02 -10.27 0.26
CA TYR A 64 4.36 -9.51 -0.82
C TYR A 64 5.38 -8.74 -1.65
N VAL A 65 6.28 -7.97 -1.01
CA VAL A 65 7.31 -7.22 -1.76
C VAL A 65 8.28 -8.17 -2.44
N PHE A 66 8.65 -9.28 -1.79
CA PHE A 66 9.52 -10.30 -2.39
C PHE A 66 8.91 -10.95 -3.65
N THR A 67 7.65 -11.37 -3.58
CA THR A 67 6.96 -11.97 -4.74
C THR A 67 6.70 -10.96 -5.87
N LYS A 68 6.50 -9.67 -5.55
CA LYS A 68 6.46 -8.60 -6.55
C LYS A 68 7.81 -8.37 -7.21
N ALA A 69 8.91 -8.38 -6.44
CA ALA A 69 10.27 -8.27 -6.98
C ALA A 69 10.58 -9.43 -7.96
N MET A 70 10.32 -10.68 -7.58
CA MET A 70 10.47 -11.84 -8.48
C MET A 70 9.56 -11.75 -9.72
N GLY A 71 8.36 -11.19 -9.59
CA GLY A 71 7.47 -10.93 -10.72
C GLY A 71 8.05 -9.91 -11.71
N GLU A 72 8.69 -8.84 -11.22
CA GLU A 72 9.38 -7.87 -12.08
C GLU A 72 10.62 -8.48 -12.76
N MET A 73 11.39 -9.33 -12.06
CA MET A 73 12.53 -10.06 -12.65
C MET A 73 12.11 -10.94 -13.83
N LEU A 74 11.03 -11.72 -13.69
CA LEU A 74 10.50 -12.57 -14.77
C LEU A 74 9.93 -11.76 -15.94
N LEU A 75 9.34 -10.59 -15.66
CA LEU A 75 8.89 -9.65 -16.69
C LEU A 75 10.07 -8.99 -17.43
N GLU A 76 11.22 -8.81 -16.76
CA GLU A 76 12.44 -8.39 -17.43
C GLU A 76 13.06 -9.49 -18.31
N GLU A 77 13.06 -10.75 -17.87
CA GLU A 77 13.56 -11.88 -18.67
C GLU A 77 12.69 -12.13 -19.91
N THR A 78 11.36 -12.10 -19.76
CA THR A 78 10.42 -12.40 -20.85
C THR A 78 10.34 -11.32 -21.95
N LYS A 79 10.96 -10.14 -21.75
CA LYS A 79 10.98 -9.04 -22.75
C LYS A 79 11.71 -9.39 -24.05
N GLU A 80 12.51 -10.46 -24.08
CA GLU A 80 13.18 -10.98 -25.29
C GLU A 80 12.19 -11.52 -26.35
N ASN A 81 10.89 -11.60 -26.04
CA ASN A 81 9.83 -12.15 -26.91
C ASN A 81 8.96 -11.05 -27.58
N ASP A 82 9.55 -9.91 -27.96
CA ASP A 82 8.89 -8.78 -28.66
C ASP A 82 7.70 -8.11 -27.93
N TYR A 83 7.58 -8.26 -26.61
CA TYR A 83 6.52 -7.60 -25.81
C TYR A 83 6.98 -6.26 -25.21
N ASN A 84 6.22 -5.20 -25.48
CA ASN A 84 6.37 -3.90 -24.79
C ASN A 84 5.85 -4.00 -23.33
N VAL A 85 6.76 -4.12 -22.36
CA VAL A 85 6.43 -4.21 -20.93
C VAL A 85 6.57 -2.85 -20.24
N ILE A 86 5.54 -2.44 -19.51
CA ILE A 86 5.54 -1.24 -18.65
C ILE A 86 5.19 -1.67 -17.23
N VAL A 87 6.02 -1.31 -16.26
CA VAL A 87 5.75 -1.54 -14.84
C VAL A 87 5.23 -0.26 -14.19
N ILE A 88 4.06 -0.33 -13.58
CA ILE A 88 3.53 0.72 -12.71
C ILE A 88 3.70 0.27 -11.26
N ARG A 89 4.47 1.03 -10.49
CA ARG A 89 4.67 0.85 -9.04
C ARG A 89 3.86 1.92 -8.29
N PRO A 90 2.57 1.67 -7.98
CA PRO A 90 1.82 2.55 -7.10
C PRO A 90 2.31 2.44 -5.66
N THR A 91 2.12 3.49 -4.88
CA THR A 91 2.23 3.45 -3.42
C THR A 91 0.97 2.85 -2.78
N ILE A 92 0.74 3.06 -1.48
CA ILE A 92 -0.49 2.68 -0.77
C ILE A 92 -1.70 3.30 -1.51
N ILE A 93 -2.53 2.44 -2.09
CA ILE A 93 -3.73 2.86 -2.83
C ILE A 93 -4.86 3.14 -1.83
N THR A 94 -5.45 4.33 -1.93
CA THR A 94 -6.62 4.77 -1.16
C THR A 94 -7.87 4.82 -2.05
N SER A 95 -9.01 5.25 -1.51
CA SER A 95 -10.29 5.27 -2.25
C SER A 95 -10.22 6.09 -3.53
N THR A 96 -11.12 5.82 -4.48
CA THR A 96 -11.30 6.71 -5.64
C THR A 96 -11.56 8.16 -5.19
N TYR A 97 -10.95 9.12 -5.89
CA TYR A 97 -11.12 10.55 -5.64
C TYR A 97 -12.29 11.14 -6.41
N ARG A 98 -12.47 10.75 -7.69
CA ARG A 98 -13.52 11.25 -8.58
C ARG A 98 -14.15 10.16 -9.44
N GLU A 99 -13.34 9.27 -10.03
CA GLU A 99 -13.79 8.34 -11.08
C GLU A 99 -13.77 6.87 -10.62
N PRO A 100 -14.66 5.98 -11.13
CA PRO A 100 -15.90 6.29 -11.85
C PRO A 100 -16.95 6.94 -10.94
N PHE A 101 -16.74 6.90 -9.62
CA PHE A 101 -17.46 7.65 -8.59
C PHE A 101 -16.56 7.71 -7.34
N PRO A 102 -16.70 8.72 -6.46
CA PRO A 102 -15.87 8.86 -5.26
C PRO A 102 -16.18 7.82 -4.17
N ASP A 103 -15.28 7.75 -3.19
CA ASP A 103 -15.33 6.91 -1.98
C ASP A 103 -15.24 5.39 -2.21
N TRP A 104 -15.00 4.89 -3.42
CA TRP A 104 -14.95 3.46 -3.68
C TRP A 104 -13.67 2.82 -3.13
N ILE A 105 -13.80 1.70 -2.42
CA ILE A 105 -12.71 0.96 -1.77
C ILE A 105 -12.89 -0.54 -2.01
N GLU A 106 -11.83 -1.21 -2.44
CA GLU A 106 -11.79 -2.68 -2.62
C GLU A 106 -11.30 -3.39 -1.34
N GLY A 107 -12.12 -3.35 -0.29
CA GLY A 107 -11.78 -3.94 1.01
C GLY A 107 -10.69 -3.19 1.79
N LEU A 108 -10.59 -3.46 3.09
CA LEU A 108 -9.74 -2.67 3.99
C LEU A 108 -8.27 -3.10 3.92
N ARG A 109 -7.38 -2.21 3.47
CA ARG A 109 -5.94 -2.47 3.36
C ARG A 109 -5.14 -1.35 4.00
N THR A 110 -4.04 -1.70 4.67
CA THR A 110 -3.05 -0.77 5.24
C THR A 110 -3.65 0.42 6.00
N LEU A 111 -3.85 1.58 5.36
CA LEU A 111 -4.42 2.77 5.99
C LEU A 111 -5.91 2.61 6.33
N ASP A 112 -6.70 1.93 5.48
CA ASP A 112 -8.12 1.69 5.75
C ASP A 112 -8.32 0.87 7.03
N ALA A 113 -7.47 -0.16 7.18
CA ALA A 113 -7.48 -1.06 8.31
C ALA A 113 -7.01 -0.36 9.59
N LEU A 114 -6.03 0.56 9.48
CA LEU A 114 -5.57 1.40 10.58
C LEU A 114 -6.69 2.35 11.05
N PHE A 115 -7.36 3.06 10.14
CA PHE A 115 -8.49 3.92 10.47
C PHE A 115 -9.68 3.15 11.07
N ALA A 116 -10.03 1.99 10.48
CA ALA A 116 -11.11 1.15 11.01
C ALA A 116 -10.79 0.57 12.40
N ALA A 117 -9.52 0.24 12.67
CA ALA A 117 -9.08 -0.18 14.00
C ALA A 117 -9.10 0.99 15.00
N TYR A 118 -8.68 2.19 14.57
CA TYR A 118 -8.68 3.43 15.35
C TYR A 118 -10.10 3.84 15.77
N GLY A 119 -11.05 3.85 14.83
CA GLY A 119 -12.47 4.08 15.14
C GLY A 119 -13.04 3.07 16.13
N LYS A 120 -12.66 1.79 16.02
CA LYS A 120 -13.02 0.75 17.01
C LYS A 120 -12.17 0.79 18.30
N ALA A 121 -11.41 1.86 18.55
CA ALA A 121 -10.56 2.08 19.73
C ALA A 121 -9.61 0.89 20.06
N LYS A 122 -9.14 0.15 19.04
CA LYS A 122 -8.26 -1.02 19.22
C LYS A 122 -6.77 -0.68 19.38
N PRO A 123 -6.18 0.27 18.62
CA PRO A 123 -4.80 0.71 18.85
C PRO A 123 -4.77 1.86 19.87
N THR A 124 -3.93 1.75 20.89
CA THR A 124 -3.72 2.79 21.92
C THR A 124 -2.53 3.70 21.65
N ILE A 125 -1.65 3.34 20.70
CA ILE A 125 -0.44 4.09 20.33
C ILE A 125 -0.24 3.97 18.82
N PHE A 126 0.13 5.09 18.19
CA PHE A 126 0.56 5.16 16.80
C PHE A 126 2.08 5.21 16.75
N ILE A 127 2.71 4.20 16.12
CA ILE A 127 4.17 4.11 15.99
C ILE A 127 4.56 4.59 14.58
N GLY A 128 5.16 5.76 14.52
CA GLY A 128 5.67 6.39 13.31
C GLY A 128 6.37 7.72 13.66
N ASP A 129 7.24 8.20 12.77
CA ASP A 129 7.75 9.57 12.86
C ASP A 129 6.64 10.54 12.40
N PRO A 130 6.20 11.50 13.23
CA PRO A 130 5.16 12.47 12.87
C PRO A 130 5.50 13.32 11.63
N GLN A 131 6.79 13.50 11.32
CA GLN A 131 7.28 14.28 10.18
C GLN A 131 7.58 13.42 8.93
N SER A 132 7.37 12.11 8.99
CA SER A 132 7.49 11.24 7.83
C SER A 132 6.24 11.36 6.95
N ALA A 133 6.46 11.50 5.64
CA ALA A 133 5.37 11.56 4.67
C ALA A 133 4.74 10.17 4.50
N ILE A 134 3.41 10.09 4.60
CA ILE A 134 2.65 8.91 4.19
C ILE A 134 2.43 9.03 2.68
N ASP A 135 3.10 8.17 1.91
CA ASP A 135 2.93 8.13 0.46
C ASP A 135 1.65 7.34 0.13
N ILE A 136 0.54 8.05 -0.14
CA ILE A 136 -0.75 7.48 -0.56
C ILE A 136 -1.20 8.03 -1.91
N VAL A 137 -2.00 7.26 -2.66
CA VAL A 137 -2.54 7.67 -3.97
C VAL A 137 -3.96 7.14 -4.20
N PRO A 138 -4.92 7.97 -4.66
CA PRO A 138 -6.26 7.50 -5.03
C PRO A 138 -6.23 6.45 -6.15
N GLY A 139 -7.08 5.42 -6.05
CA GLY A 139 -7.11 4.31 -7.02
C GLY A 139 -7.39 4.72 -8.47
N ASP A 140 -8.18 5.77 -8.69
CA ASP A 140 -8.45 6.34 -10.00
C ASP A 140 -7.24 7.08 -10.59
N MET A 141 -6.42 7.75 -9.78
CA MET A 141 -5.15 8.30 -10.25
C MET A 141 -4.16 7.21 -10.69
N VAL A 142 -4.20 6.02 -10.08
CA VAL A 142 -3.40 4.86 -10.52
C VAL A 142 -3.88 4.34 -11.87
N VAL A 143 -5.19 4.21 -12.07
CA VAL A 143 -5.77 3.81 -13.37
C VAL A 143 -5.48 4.85 -14.46
N ASN A 144 -5.66 6.14 -14.16
CA ASN A 144 -5.37 7.22 -15.11
C ASN A 144 -3.86 7.27 -15.44
N SER A 145 -2.97 6.96 -14.49
CA SER A 145 -1.53 6.79 -14.75
C SER A 145 -1.22 5.58 -15.64
N MET A 146 -1.91 4.46 -15.46
CA MET A 146 -1.78 3.28 -16.34
C MET A 146 -2.22 3.59 -17.78
N LEU A 147 -3.38 4.23 -17.95
CA LEU A 147 -3.91 4.64 -19.25
C LEU A 147 -2.98 5.65 -19.95
N ALA A 148 -2.47 6.64 -19.21
CA ALA A 148 -1.51 7.61 -19.72
C ALA A 148 -0.19 6.94 -20.16
N ALA A 149 0.32 5.97 -19.41
CA ALA A 149 1.52 5.22 -19.77
C ALA A 149 1.32 4.38 -21.05
N VAL A 150 0.19 3.67 -21.18
CA VAL A 150 -0.14 2.92 -22.40
C VAL A 150 -0.26 3.86 -23.60
N ALA A 151 -0.97 4.98 -23.47
CA ALA A 151 -1.06 5.98 -24.54
C ALA A 151 0.32 6.54 -24.93
N ARG A 152 1.16 6.87 -23.94
CA ARG A 152 2.51 7.43 -24.11
C ARG A 152 3.47 6.51 -24.88
N HIS A 153 3.31 5.19 -24.77
CA HIS A 153 4.18 4.18 -25.40
C HIS A 153 3.55 3.46 -26.61
N SER A 154 2.25 3.62 -26.84
CA SER A 154 1.47 2.98 -27.93
C SER A 154 2.11 3.02 -29.33
N ASN A 155 2.89 4.06 -29.63
CA ASN A 155 3.55 4.29 -30.91
C ASN A 155 5.09 4.36 -30.78
N GLN A 156 5.64 3.93 -29.63
CA GLN A 156 7.08 3.98 -29.32
C GLN A 156 7.50 2.65 -28.67
N PRO A 157 7.60 1.56 -29.46
CA PRO A 157 8.12 0.29 -28.96
C PRO A 157 9.54 0.48 -28.42
N SER A 158 9.81 -0.08 -27.25
CA SER A 158 11.04 0.11 -26.49
C SER A 158 11.43 -1.21 -25.85
N HIS A 159 12.65 -1.67 -26.13
CA HIS A 159 13.22 -2.86 -25.48
C HIS A 159 13.68 -2.58 -24.03
N ASP A 160 13.77 -1.30 -23.63
CA ASP A 160 14.05 -0.88 -22.26
C ASP A 160 12.79 -0.93 -21.39
N LEU A 161 12.89 -1.64 -20.25
CA LEU A 161 11.82 -1.80 -19.26
C LEU A 161 11.46 -0.45 -18.62
N THR A 162 10.30 0.10 -18.98
CA THR A 162 9.87 1.40 -18.43
C THR A 162 9.13 1.23 -17.10
N ILE A 163 9.62 1.89 -16.04
CA ILE A 163 9.07 1.80 -14.68
C ILE A 163 8.59 3.17 -14.18
N TYR A 164 7.28 3.34 -14.06
CA TYR A 164 6.68 4.53 -13.44
C TYR A 164 6.40 4.29 -11.95
N HIS A 165 6.81 5.23 -11.11
CA HIS A 165 6.49 5.22 -9.68
C HIS A 165 5.34 6.22 -9.44
N VAL A 166 4.21 5.74 -8.91
CA VAL A 166 2.96 6.49 -8.81
C VAL A 166 2.62 6.70 -7.33
N GLY A 167 3.02 7.86 -6.81
CA GLY A 167 2.85 8.27 -5.42
C GLY A 167 2.81 9.79 -5.27
N SER A 168 2.30 10.25 -4.12
CA SER A 168 2.10 11.67 -3.81
C SER A 168 3.28 12.31 -3.10
N SER A 169 4.07 11.55 -2.33
CA SER A 169 5.09 12.08 -1.40
C SER A 169 6.04 13.11 -2.00
N ARG A 170 6.38 12.99 -3.29
CA ARG A 170 7.32 13.87 -3.99
C ARG A 170 6.69 15.09 -4.66
N ARG A 171 5.37 15.18 -4.78
CA ARG A 171 4.65 16.29 -5.44
C ARG A 171 3.65 17.01 -4.54
N ASN A 172 2.98 16.28 -3.65
CA ASN A 172 2.04 16.78 -2.66
C ASN A 172 2.06 15.89 -1.40
N PRO A 173 3.11 15.98 -0.56
CA PRO A 173 3.24 15.15 0.63
C PRO A 173 2.15 15.45 1.66
N ILE A 174 1.65 14.38 2.28
CA ILE A 174 0.87 14.44 3.51
C ILE A 174 1.64 13.72 4.62
N TYR A 175 1.73 14.31 5.82
CA TYR A 175 2.53 13.75 6.90
C TYR A 175 1.70 12.91 7.87
N TYR A 176 2.37 11.99 8.56
CA TYR A 176 1.75 11.08 9.52
C TYR A 176 0.91 11.83 10.59
N LYS A 177 1.44 12.94 11.12
CA LYS A 177 0.76 13.84 12.06
C LYS A 177 -0.57 14.42 11.52
N ASP A 178 -0.65 14.66 10.21
CA ASP A 178 -1.78 15.34 9.58
C ASP A 178 -2.90 14.32 9.33
N VAL A 179 -2.56 13.15 8.80
CA VAL A 179 -3.51 12.01 8.69
C VAL A 179 -4.07 11.65 10.05
N GLN A 180 -3.22 11.55 11.09
CA GLN A 180 -3.67 11.27 12.46
C GLN A 180 -4.62 12.36 13.01
N SER A 181 -4.28 13.64 12.81
CA SER A 181 -5.13 14.77 13.22
C SER A 181 -6.50 14.76 12.52
N LEU A 182 -6.53 14.39 11.23
CA LEU A 182 -7.76 14.30 10.44
C LEU A 182 -8.61 13.07 10.84
N MET A 183 -7.99 11.91 11.07
CA MET A 183 -8.69 10.73 11.60
C MET A 183 -9.34 11.02 12.95
N TYR A 184 -8.62 11.71 13.86
CA TYR A 184 -9.15 12.12 15.17
C TYR A 184 -10.33 13.08 15.04
N LYS A 185 -10.16 14.16 14.23
CA LYS A 185 -11.23 15.12 13.94
C LYS A 185 -12.50 14.44 13.39
N TYR A 186 -12.34 13.54 12.42
CA TYR A 186 -13.45 12.78 11.85
C TYR A 186 -14.18 11.94 12.90
N LEU A 187 -13.45 11.25 13.79
CA LEU A 187 -14.04 10.38 14.81
C LEU A 187 -14.66 11.15 15.98
N LEU A 188 -14.23 12.38 16.27
CA LEU A 188 -14.95 13.28 17.17
C LEU A 188 -16.30 13.71 16.59
N GLU A 189 -16.36 14.00 15.29
CA GLU A 189 -17.59 14.41 14.59
C GLU A 189 -18.53 13.20 14.32
N LYS A 190 -17.96 12.02 14.06
CA LYS A 190 -18.64 10.79 13.63
C LYS A 190 -18.04 9.57 14.36
N PRO A 191 -18.27 9.42 15.68
CA PRO A 191 -17.73 8.30 16.45
C PRO A 191 -18.28 6.96 15.93
N PHE A 192 -17.46 5.92 15.97
CA PHE A 192 -17.91 4.57 15.63
C PHE A 192 -18.83 4.05 16.75
N LEU A 193 -19.76 3.18 16.35
CA LEU A 193 -20.47 2.34 17.29
C LEU A 193 -19.68 1.03 17.49
N ASP A 194 -19.60 0.56 18.73
CA ASP A 194 -19.10 -0.78 19.04
C ASP A 194 -20.07 -1.85 18.55
N ASP A 195 -19.66 -3.11 18.61
CA ASP A 195 -20.46 -4.25 18.15
C ASP A 195 -21.73 -4.49 19.03
N ARG A 196 -22.05 -3.58 19.97
CA ARG A 196 -23.25 -3.53 20.83
C ARG A 196 -24.05 -2.21 20.66
N GLY A 197 -23.68 -1.34 19.72
CA GLY A 197 -24.37 -0.08 19.46
C GLY A 197 -24.06 1.06 20.45
N SER A 198 -23.05 0.91 21.30
CA SER A 198 -22.55 1.98 22.18
C SER A 198 -21.47 2.79 21.47
N LEU A 199 -21.28 4.06 21.80
CA LEU A 199 -20.14 4.83 21.26
C LEU A 199 -18.82 4.18 21.74
N SER A 200 -17.86 3.98 20.82
CA SER A 200 -16.49 3.67 21.20
C SER A 200 -15.86 4.91 21.84
N SER A 201 -15.69 4.91 23.16
CA SER A 201 -15.05 6.00 23.89
C SER A 201 -13.56 6.01 23.59
N PHE A 202 -13.09 7.01 22.86
CA PHE A 202 -11.70 7.11 22.42
C PHE A 202 -10.88 8.04 23.33
N ASP A 203 -9.74 7.56 23.83
CA ASP A 203 -8.78 8.32 24.63
C ASP A 203 -7.47 8.54 23.83
N ASP A 204 -7.22 9.79 23.45
CA ASP A 204 -6.08 10.20 22.62
C ASP A 204 -5.05 11.02 23.42
N ALA A 205 -5.13 11.05 24.76
CA ALA A 205 -4.30 11.95 25.58
C ALA A 205 -2.79 11.80 25.33
N ASN A 206 -2.34 10.59 25.02
CA ASN A 206 -0.93 10.29 24.68
C ASN A 206 -0.54 10.83 23.29
N THR A 207 -1.44 10.74 22.30
CA THR A 207 -1.26 11.30 20.96
C THR A 207 -1.24 12.83 20.99
N GLU A 208 -2.17 13.45 21.71
CA GLU A 208 -2.23 14.91 21.81
C GLU A 208 -0.93 15.47 22.41
N GLY A 209 -0.36 14.81 23.43
CA GLY A 209 0.96 15.13 23.97
C GLY A 209 2.08 15.09 22.93
N LEU A 210 2.06 14.14 21.98
CA LEU A 210 3.02 14.06 20.88
C LEU A 210 2.75 15.11 19.79
N ARG A 211 1.48 15.42 19.52
CA ARG A 211 1.03 16.40 18.51
C ARG A 211 1.35 17.85 18.90
N VAL A 212 1.33 18.17 20.19
CA VAL A 212 1.72 19.49 20.71
C VAL A 212 3.21 19.80 20.44
N ALA A 213 4.06 18.79 20.31
CA ALA A 213 5.52 18.97 20.18
C ALA A 213 6.04 19.30 18.76
N THR A 214 5.20 19.34 17.71
CA THR A 214 5.66 19.08 16.32
C THR A 214 5.17 20.04 15.20
N ARG A 215 4.68 21.26 15.52
CA ARG A 215 4.08 22.22 14.55
C ARG A 215 5.05 23.21 13.88
N GLN A 216 5.14 23.19 12.53
CA GLN A 216 5.43 24.32 11.60
C GLN A 216 4.72 24.08 10.23
N GLN A 217 4.77 25.01 9.25
CA GLN A 217 3.64 25.34 8.34
C GLN A 217 3.91 25.49 6.80
N ASN A 218 2.83 25.32 5.99
CA ASN A 218 2.54 25.76 4.58
C ASN A 218 3.43 25.17 3.43
N SER A 219 3.00 24.69 2.24
CA SER A 219 1.82 24.88 1.32
C SER A 219 1.95 26.09 0.35
N ASP A 220 1.56 26.15 -0.94
CA ASP A 220 0.80 25.30 -1.93
C ASP A 220 1.40 25.51 -3.39
N VAL A 221 0.92 25.11 -4.60
CA VAL A 221 -0.23 24.33 -5.17
C VAL A 221 0.31 23.26 -6.18
N ASP A 222 -0.12 22.86 -7.41
CA ASP A 222 -1.08 23.26 -8.49
C ASP A 222 -1.22 22.09 -9.53
N ASP A 223 -2.21 22.02 -10.46
CA ASP A 223 -2.41 20.86 -11.41
C ASP A 223 -2.83 21.20 -12.85
N MET A 224 -2.52 20.29 -13.80
CA MET A 224 -3.38 20.01 -14.96
C MET A 224 -3.28 18.53 -15.38
N PHE A 225 -4.41 17.96 -15.85
CA PHE A 225 -4.66 16.56 -16.26
C PHE A 225 -5.03 15.55 -15.14
N GLY A 226 -5.15 15.96 -13.87
CA GLY A 226 -5.83 15.11 -12.85
C GLY A 226 -5.13 13.80 -12.48
N PHE A 227 -3.89 13.59 -12.94
CA PHE A 227 -2.97 12.56 -12.45
C PHE A 227 -1.81 13.15 -11.64
N ASP A 228 -1.75 14.48 -11.44
CA ASP A 228 -0.85 15.08 -10.47
C ASP A 228 -1.46 14.98 -9.06
N PRO A 229 -0.79 14.34 -8.09
CA PRO A 229 -1.21 14.37 -6.70
C PRO A 229 -1.37 15.78 -6.13
N LYS A 230 -0.81 16.83 -6.76
CA LYS A 230 -1.07 18.24 -6.41
C LYS A 230 -2.54 18.68 -6.52
N CYS A 231 -3.40 18.00 -7.29
CA CYS A 231 -4.84 18.29 -7.26
C CYS A 231 -5.58 17.69 -6.06
N ILE A 232 -4.91 16.94 -5.18
CA ILE A 232 -5.53 16.38 -3.97
C ILE A 232 -5.54 17.42 -2.85
N HIS A 233 -6.70 18.01 -2.59
CA HIS A 233 -6.96 18.75 -1.35
C HIS A 233 -7.11 17.75 -0.19
N TRP A 234 -6.00 17.49 0.51
CA TRP A 234 -5.88 16.38 1.46
C TRP A 234 -6.94 16.34 2.58
N GLU A 235 -7.24 17.47 3.23
CA GLU A 235 -8.28 17.51 4.27
C GLU A 235 -9.67 17.19 3.69
N GLU A 236 -10.03 17.77 2.54
CA GLU A 236 -11.31 17.51 1.88
C GLU A 236 -11.43 16.05 1.45
N TYR A 237 -10.43 15.52 0.74
CA TYR A 237 -10.41 14.13 0.28
C TYR A 237 -10.51 13.14 1.44
N LEU A 238 -9.77 13.34 2.53
CA LEU A 238 -9.80 12.42 3.66
C LEU A 238 -11.10 12.51 4.46
N MET A 239 -11.53 13.73 4.83
CA MET A 239 -12.71 13.94 5.68
C MET A 239 -14.03 13.65 4.96
N ASN A 240 -14.14 13.96 3.67
CA ASN A 240 -15.41 13.95 2.94
C ASN A 240 -15.56 12.75 1.99
N THR A 241 -14.46 12.09 1.60
CA THR A 241 -14.49 10.94 0.67
C THR A 241 -13.85 9.68 1.26
N HIS A 242 -12.60 9.73 1.72
CA HIS A 242 -11.88 8.50 2.09
C HIS A 242 -12.40 7.87 3.39
N PHE A 243 -12.47 8.63 4.49
CA PHE A 243 -12.99 8.10 5.76
C PHE A 243 -14.49 7.71 5.69
N PRO A 244 -15.38 8.47 5.01
CA PRO A 244 -16.75 8.02 4.72
C PRO A 244 -16.79 6.73 3.89
N GLY A 245 -15.92 6.60 2.87
CA GLY A 245 -15.73 5.38 2.10
C GLY A 245 -15.39 4.19 2.99
N ILE A 246 -14.42 4.34 3.89
CA ILE A 246 -14.03 3.26 4.81
C ILE A 246 -15.22 2.83 5.68
N VAL A 247 -15.99 3.76 6.26
CA VAL A 247 -17.20 3.41 7.04
C VAL A 247 -18.24 2.67 6.17
N LYS A 248 -18.49 3.16 4.96
CA LYS A 248 -19.44 2.63 3.96
C LYS A 248 -19.10 1.22 3.45
N TYR A 249 -17.82 0.84 3.43
CA TYR A 249 -17.34 -0.47 2.95
C TYR A 249 -16.79 -1.40 4.05
N SER A 250 -16.57 -0.92 5.28
CA SER A 250 -16.12 -1.74 6.44
C SER A 250 -17.25 -2.41 7.24
N LEU A 251 -18.49 -1.92 7.09
CA LEU A 251 -19.66 -2.40 7.85
C LEU A 251 -20.58 -3.30 6.99
N LYS A 252 -19.96 -4.27 6.31
CA LYS A 252 -20.62 -5.29 5.47
C LYS A 252 -20.15 -6.70 5.81
#